data_AF-A0A2W5VQS7-F1
#
_entry.id   AF-A0A2W5VQS7-F1
#
_cell.length_a   1.000
_cell.length_b   1.000
_cell.length_c   1.000
_cell.angle_alpha   90.00
_cell.angle_beta   90.00
_cell.angle_gamma   90.00
#
_symmetry.space_group_name_H-M   'P 1'
#
loop_
_entity.id
_entity.type
_entity.pdbx_description
1 polymer ?
#
loop_
_entity_poly.entity_id
_entity_poly.type
_entity_poly.pdbx_seq_one_letter_code
_entity_poly.pdbx_strand_id
1 'polypeptide(L)'
;MKRLLISCCVVSGLSFAQTGKPAPAAPKPVAVMTFSEGIATPESVLYDAASDTYLVSNINGAPLDKDNNGYITELSPDGKVVNRPSW
;
A
#
# COMPACT_ATOMS: atom_id res chain seq x y z
N MET A 1 -55.16 -5.89 45.29
CA MET A 1 -54.94 -4.51 45.77
C MET A 1 -53.60 -4.44 46.49
N LYS A 2 -52.72 -3.50 46.07
CA LYS A 2 -51.53 -2.96 46.78
C LYS A 2 -50.38 -3.97 47.08
N ARG A 3 -49.31 -4.04 46.28
CA ARG A 3 -48.10 -3.16 46.15
C ARG A 3 -46.97 -3.48 47.15
N LEU A 4 -45.75 -3.59 46.57
CA LEU A 4 -44.40 -3.40 47.14
C LEU A 4 -43.78 -4.63 47.88
N LEU A 5 -42.53 -5.10 47.68
CA LEU A 5 -41.25 -4.54 47.19
C LEU A 5 -40.30 -5.63 46.63
N ILE A 6 -39.52 -5.26 45.60
CA ILE A 6 -38.04 -5.41 45.44
C ILE A 6 -37.39 -6.79 45.68
N SER A 7 -36.79 -7.37 44.63
CA SER A 7 -35.32 -7.37 44.49
C SER A 7 -34.90 -7.83 43.09
N CYS A 8 -34.21 -6.94 42.38
CA CYS A 8 -33.65 -7.15 41.06
C CYS A 8 -32.31 -7.88 41.22
N CYS A 9 -32.26 -9.19 40.95
CA CYS A 9 -30.98 -9.88 40.79
C CYS A 9 -30.61 -9.80 39.30
N VAL A 10 -29.98 -8.69 38.92
CA VAL A 10 -29.30 -8.56 37.63
C VAL A 10 -28.16 -9.57 37.65
N VAL A 11 -28.26 -10.65 36.88
CA VAL A 11 -27.11 -11.50 36.58
C VAL A 11 -26.27 -10.71 35.57
N SER A 12 -25.34 -9.93 36.09
CA SER A 12 -24.35 -9.18 35.32
C SER A 12 -23.65 -10.13 34.36
N GLY A 13 -23.75 -9.82 33.06
CA GLY A 13 -23.09 -10.57 32.00
C GLY A 13 -21.59 -10.66 32.27
N LEU A 14 -21.07 -11.89 32.29
CA LEU A 14 -19.63 -12.12 32.26
C LEU A 14 -19.11 -11.57 30.91
N SER A 15 -18.48 -10.41 30.96
CA SER A 15 -17.57 -9.99 29.90
C SER A 15 -16.37 -10.94 29.94
N PHE A 16 -16.24 -11.79 28.93
CA PHE A 16 -14.95 -12.39 28.61
C PHE A 16 -14.03 -11.25 28.19
N ALA A 17 -13.19 -10.79 29.12
CA ALA A 17 -12.05 -9.98 28.76
C ALA A 17 -11.18 -10.84 27.82
N GLN A 18 -11.15 -10.51 26.52
CA GLN A 18 -10.14 -11.04 25.62
C GLN A 18 -8.78 -10.55 26.12
N THR A 19 -8.10 -11.37 26.91
CA THR A 19 -6.68 -11.19 27.27
C THR A 19 -5.76 -11.66 26.16
N GLY A 20 -6.19 -11.52 24.90
CA GLY A 20 -5.38 -11.83 23.74
C GLY A 20 -4.16 -10.92 23.71
N LYS A 21 -2.96 -11.51 23.91
CA LYS A 21 -1.68 -10.85 23.69
C LYS A 21 -1.75 -10.09 22.35
N PRO A 22 -1.38 -8.79 22.29
CA PRO A 22 -1.36 -8.06 21.03
C PRO A 22 -0.58 -8.87 20.00
N ALA A 23 -1.18 -9.10 18.83
CA ALA A 23 -0.46 -9.71 17.72
C ALA A 23 0.80 -8.88 17.47
N PRO A 24 1.97 -9.51 17.23
CA PRO A 24 3.17 -8.79 16.86
C PRO A 24 2.84 -7.86 15.69
N ALA A 25 3.25 -6.60 15.78
CA ALA A 25 3.08 -5.66 14.68
C ALA A 25 3.76 -6.23 13.42
N ALA A 26 3.06 -6.16 12.28
CA ALA A 26 3.66 -6.54 11.02
C ALA A 26 4.95 -5.74 10.79
N PRO A 27 5.99 -6.34 10.18
CA PRO A 27 7.18 -5.60 9.82
C PRO A 27 6.80 -4.44 8.90
N LYS A 28 7.38 -3.26 9.16
CA LYS A 28 7.22 -2.12 8.27
C LYS A 28 7.94 -2.42 6.96
N PRO A 29 7.36 -2.05 5.80
CA PRO A 29 8.09 -2.10 4.54
C PRO A 29 9.41 -1.34 4.65
N VAL A 30 10.49 -1.95 4.17
CA VAL A 30 11.79 -1.30 4.04
C VAL A 30 11.96 -0.92 2.58
N ALA A 31 12.40 0.31 2.30
CA ALA A 31 12.74 0.71 0.96
C ALA A 31 13.90 -0.16 0.45
N VAL A 32 13.67 -0.87 -0.66
CA VAL A 32 14.68 -1.74 -1.29
C VAL A 32 15.55 -1.01 -2.30
N MET A 33 15.07 0.13 -2.82
CA MET A 33 15.72 0.91 -3.85
C MET A 33 15.19 2.35 -3.83
N THR A 34 15.99 3.30 -4.30
CA THR A 34 15.59 4.69 -4.54
C THR A 34 16.15 5.13 -5.88
N PHE A 35 15.33 5.79 -6.69
CA PHE A 35 15.71 6.29 -8.01
C PHE A 35 14.94 7.59 -8.27
N SER A 36 15.52 8.45 -9.10
CA SER A 36 14.92 9.74 -9.49
C SER A 36 15.11 10.09 -10.96
N GLU A 37 15.95 9.34 -11.67
CA GLU A 37 16.30 9.61 -13.05
C GLU A 37 15.34 8.91 -14.00
N GLY A 38 15.16 9.50 -15.19
CA GLY A 38 14.41 8.85 -16.25
C GLY A 38 12.93 8.62 -15.94
N ILE A 39 12.35 9.33 -14.98
CA ILE A 39 10.91 9.27 -14.65
C ILE A 39 10.26 10.64 -14.71
N ALA A 40 8.95 10.68 -14.93
CA ALA A 40 8.12 11.88 -14.84
C ALA A 40 6.74 11.47 -14.33
N THR A 41 6.30 12.08 -13.23
CA THR A 41 5.00 11.78 -12.58
C THR A 41 4.73 10.27 -12.53
N PRO A 42 5.53 9.50 -11.77
CA PRO A 42 5.41 8.04 -11.73
C PRO A 42 4.10 7.63 -11.05
N GLU A 43 3.38 6.69 -11.64
CA GLU A 43 2.06 6.25 -11.12
C GLU A 43 2.13 4.87 -10.46
N SER A 44 2.97 3.96 -10.96
CA SER A 44 3.09 2.60 -10.44
C SER A 44 4.45 1.98 -10.75
N VAL A 45 4.81 0.96 -9.97
CA VAL A 45 6.00 0.14 -10.17
C VAL A 45 5.65 -1.34 -10.08
N LEU A 46 6.19 -2.11 -11.01
CA LEU A 46 6.15 -3.58 -11.00
C LEU A 46 7.59 -4.10 -11.03
N TYR A 47 7.90 -5.06 -10.17
CA TYR A 47 9.13 -5.84 -10.31
C TYR A 47 8.85 -7.08 -11.17
N ASP A 48 9.55 -7.20 -12.30
CA ASP A 48 9.51 -8.38 -13.16
C ASP A 48 10.69 -9.30 -12.83
N ALA A 49 10.40 -10.40 -12.14
CA ALA A 49 11.42 -11.36 -11.73
C ALA A 49 12.05 -12.13 -12.91
N ALA A 50 11.38 -12.20 -14.07
CA ALA A 50 11.93 -12.92 -15.23
C ALA A 50 13.10 -12.16 -15.87
N SER A 51 13.02 -10.83 -15.86
CA SER A 51 14.03 -9.93 -16.42
C SER A 51 14.89 -9.23 -15.36
N ASP A 52 14.63 -9.45 -14.07
CA ASP A 52 15.30 -8.76 -12.94
C ASP A 52 15.26 -7.23 -13.12
N THR A 53 14.08 -6.71 -13.48
CA THR A 53 13.89 -5.31 -13.87
C THR A 53 12.66 -4.72 -13.18
N TYR A 54 12.72 -3.43 -12.83
CA TYR A 54 11.57 -2.67 -12.38
C TYR A 54 10.97 -1.90 -13.54
N LEU A 55 9.66 -2.08 -13.77
CA LEU A 55 8.88 -1.37 -14.77
C LEU A 55 8.10 -0.25 -14.08
N VAL A 56 8.35 1.00 -14.46
CA VAL A 56 7.71 2.18 -13.88
C VAL A 56 6.83 2.86 -14.92
N SER A 57 5.53 3.00 -14.63
CA SER A 57 4.61 3.77 -15.47
C SER A 57 4.73 5.25 -15.19
N ASN A 58 4.76 6.06 -16.25
CA ASN A 58 4.97 7.50 -16.18
C ASN A 58 3.91 8.25 -16.99
N ILE A 59 3.43 9.35 -16.44
CA ILE A 59 2.68 10.37 -17.18
C ILE A 59 3.68 11.33 -17.81
N ASN A 60 3.48 11.65 -19.09
CA ASN A 60 4.26 12.65 -19.81
C ASN A 60 3.37 13.87 -20.08
N GLY A 61 3.68 15.03 -19.49
CA GLY A 61 2.83 16.22 -19.59
C GLY A 61 1.70 16.23 -18.55
N ALA A 62 0.49 16.66 -18.95
CA ALA A 62 -0.63 16.83 -18.03
C ALA A 62 -1.45 15.53 -17.87
N PRO A 63 -1.85 15.14 -16.64
CA PRO A 63 -2.52 13.86 -16.39
C PRO A 63 -3.85 13.60 -17.13
N LEU A 64 -4.50 14.65 -17.62
CA LEU A 64 -5.80 14.56 -18.29
C LEU A 64 -5.73 14.80 -19.80
N ASP A 65 -4.54 15.09 -20.33
CA ASP A 65 -4.36 15.27 -21.77
C ASP A 65 -4.48 13.92 -22.48
N LYS A 66 -5.07 13.94 -23.68
CA LYS A 66 -5.22 12.77 -24.55
C LYS A 66 -4.21 12.85 -25.69
N ASP A 67 -2.96 12.65 -25.36
CA ASP A 67 -1.79 12.81 -26.25
C ASP A 67 -1.09 11.48 -26.58
N ASN A 68 -1.42 10.40 -25.86
CA ASN A 68 -0.90 9.05 -26.09
C ASN A 68 0.64 8.97 -25.97
N ASN A 69 1.23 9.73 -25.06
CA ASN A 69 2.69 9.85 -24.88
C ASN A 69 3.21 9.30 -23.54
N GLY A 70 2.37 8.58 -22.78
CA GLY A 70 2.79 7.89 -21.56
C GLY A 70 3.78 6.77 -21.87
N TYR A 71 4.72 6.50 -20.97
CA TYR A 71 5.82 5.56 -21.23
C TYR A 71 6.16 4.71 -20.01
N ILE A 72 6.80 3.57 -20.26
CA ILE A 72 7.39 2.70 -19.24
C ILE A 72 8.89 2.94 -19.20
N THR A 73 9.42 3.20 -18.01
CA THR A 73 10.86 3.20 -17.76
C THR A 73 11.24 1.84 -17.19
N GLU A 74 12.30 1.25 -17.73
CA GLU A 74 12.91 0.03 -17.20
C GLU A 74 14.11 0.41 -16.34
N LEU A 75 14.15 -0.07 -15.10
CA LEU A 75 15.24 0.13 -14.17
C LEU A 75 15.89 -1.19 -13.78
N SER A 76 17.20 -1.21 -13.73
CA SER A 76 17.95 -2.32 -13.14
C SER A 76 17.73 -2.40 -11.62
N PRO A 77 18.11 -3.52 -10.96
CA PRO A 77 17.97 -3.67 -9.51
C PRO A 77 18.83 -2.69 -8.69
N ASP A 78 19.85 -2.09 -9.30
CA ASP A 78 20.66 -1.01 -8.72
C ASP A 78 20.13 0.40 -9.04
N GLY A 79 18.93 0.50 -9.64
CA GLY A 79 18.20 1.75 -9.83
C GLY A 79 18.63 2.59 -11.04
N LYS A 80 19.38 1.99 -11.98
CA LYS A 80 19.80 2.68 -13.21
C LYS A 80 18.76 2.51 -14.31
N VAL A 81 18.61 3.54 -15.14
CA VAL A 81 17.78 3.47 -16.34
C VAL A 81 18.41 2.53 -17.35
N VAL A 82 17.72 1.42 -17.64
CA VAL A 82 18.09 0.46 -18.69
C VAL A 82 17.48 0.88 -20.01
N ASN A 83 16.20 1.27 -19.98
CA ASN A 83 15.47 1.73 -21.14
C ASN A 83 14.50 2.84 -20.73
N ARG A 84 14.50 3.92 -21.52
CA ARG A 84 13.53 5.00 -21.44
C ARG A 84 13.15 5.38 -22.88
N PRO A 85 11.94 5.06 -23.32
CA PRO A 85 11.49 5.45 -24.65
C PRO A 85 11.43 6.98 -24.79
N SER A 86 11.74 7.49 -25.98
CA SER A 86 11.85 8.92 -26.28
C SER A 86 10.93 9.41 -27.40
N TRP A 87 9.93 8.60 -27.76
CA TRP A 87 9.00 8.87 -28.85
C TRP A 87 7.88 9.84 -28.43
#